data_AF-A0A7C4CN30-F1
#
_entry.id   AF-A0A7C4CN30-F1
#
_cell.length_a   1.000
_cell.length_b   1.000
_cell.length_c   1.000
_cell.angle_alpha   90.00
_cell.angle_beta   90.00
_cell.angle_gamma   90.00
#
_symmetry.space_group_name_H-M   'P 1'
#
loop_
_entity.id
_entity.type
_entity.pdbx_description
1 polymer ?
#
loop_
_entity_poly.entity_id
_entity_poly.type
_entity_poly.pdbx_seq_one_letter_code
_entity_poly.pdbx_strand_id
1 'polypeptide(L)'
;MFLVAIDFDGVLVKGEYLLELAKIAGKNDEIERITKDGIEGRISWKESLIKRIELLKGVEYEKCVKAAEKLEIRQGAKEFLDSLRKLGEVKVGVITGCFDIAVNPIKEKLGLDFAITNELIFNSGKLAGVKIMVDTNKDEHMERIAKQYGVEMENVIAIGDGANDINMLRKAGLGIAFNPTQVVKECSKISIHSERLDDVLPVIESFIQERKKLGNALNPTDKKKLKVLVCDPIDHEGLELLRKAGFEVHVEPEISLDDLKRKVAEFHVLVVRSRTKVTKDIIDAGKNLKIIARAGAGVDNIDVEYAEERGIRVVCTPEAVATAVAELTMGLILSLARQIPKADRAMKEEKWVKTEIVGWELQGKTIGIVGFGRVGQKVAKLAKAFGMKILVCELNSISEHVLRELDAEVVPLEDLLKRSDIITLHVPLTQETYHMIGRREIEQMKDGVYIVNTSRGSIIDEKALFEALKTGKVAGAALDVYEKEPPNDFLIAKLPNVVCTPHIGAQTKEAQKYASIIAAQKIISIIRHSIESTCDFRCQECDKF
;
A
#
# COMPACT_ATOMS: atom_id res chain seq x y z
N MET A 1 19.16 15.04 14.30
CA MET A 1 19.75 15.08 12.95
C MET A 1 18.73 14.74 11.87
N PHE A 2 18.74 15.49 10.77
CA PHE A 2 17.85 15.38 9.62
C PHE A 2 18.65 15.17 8.33
N LEU A 3 17.99 14.62 7.31
CA LEU A 3 18.53 14.45 5.97
C LEU A 3 17.60 15.13 4.97
N VAL A 4 18.14 15.92 4.06
CA VAL A 4 17.41 16.51 2.92
C VAL A 4 17.99 15.92 1.63
N ALA A 5 17.18 15.13 0.95
CA ALA A 5 17.48 14.56 -0.36
C ALA A 5 16.70 15.32 -1.44
N ILE A 6 17.40 15.81 -2.46
CA ILE A 6 16.82 16.70 -3.47
C ILE A 6 17.04 16.06 -4.85
N ASP A 7 16.05 16.11 -5.73
CA ASP A 7 16.34 15.92 -7.14
C ASP A 7 17.18 17.09 -7.69
N PHE A 8 17.93 16.82 -8.76
CA PHE A 8 18.84 17.79 -9.34
C PHE A 8 18.17 18.59 -10.45
N ASP A 9 17.77 17.90 -11.53
CA ASP A 9 17.09 18.52 -12.66
C ASP A 9 15.70 19.01 -12.23
N GLY A 10 15.27 20.16 -12.72
CA GLY A 10 13.95 20.74 -12.40
C GLY A 10 13.83 21.35 -11.00
N VAL A 11 14.55 20.84 -10.00
CA VAL A 11 14.54 21.35 -8.62
C VAL A 11 15.76 22.23 -8.33
N LEU A 12 16.98 21.68 -8.31
CA LEU A 12 18.19 22.43 -7.93
C LEU A 12 18.74 23.29 -9.07
N VAL A 13 18.59 22.83 -10.32
CA VAL A 13 18.97 23.56 -11.54
C VAL A 13 17.77 23.77 -12.45
N LYS A 14 17.85 24.79 -13.31
CA LYS A 14 16.92 24.98 -14.43
C LYS A 14 17.45 24.23 -15.66
N GLY A 15 16.60 23.39 -16.24
CA GLY A 15 16.91 22.60 -17.45
C GLY A 15 17.36 21.17 -17.17
N GLU A 16 17.61 20.41 -18.24
CA GLU A 16 18.08 19.03 -18.22
C GLU A 16 19.44 18.94 -18.92
N TYR A 17 20.43 18.33 -18.27
CA TYR A 17 21.80 18.24 -18.80
C TYR A 17 21.87 17.62 -20.21
N LEU A 18 21.13 16.55 -20.46
CA LEU A 18 21.16 15.86 -21.77
C LEU A 18 20.63 16.73 -22.90
N LEU A 19 19.67 17.63 -22.63
CA LEU A 19 19.18 18.58 -23.63
C LEU A 19 20.25 19.62 -23.98
N GLU A 20 20.98 20.14 -22.98
CA GLU A 20 22.09 21.07 -23.25
C GLU A 20 23.23 20.39 -24.03
N LEU A 21 23.53 19.13 -23.72
CA LEU A 21 24.50 18.35 -24.47
C LEU A 21 24.02 18.05 -25.89
N ALA A 22 22.74 17.74 -26.06
CA ALA A 22 22.10 17.51 -27.37
C ALA A 22 22.19 18.75 -28.27
N LYS A 23 21.96 19.96 -27.73
CA LYS A 23 22.11 21.22 -28.46
C LYS A 23 23.54 21.42 -28.95
N ILE A 24 24.54 21.13 -28.11
CA ILE A 24 25.97 21.24 -28.48
C ILE A 24 26.39 20.17 -29.49
N ALA A 25 25.77 18.99 -29.43
CA ALA A 25 26.02 17.87 -30.34
C ALA A 25 25.24 17.96 -31.67
N GLY A 26 24.27 18.88 -31.79
CA GLY A 26 23.38 18.97 -32.95
C GLY A 26 22.37 17.81 -33.03
N LYS A 27 21.94 17.29 -31.88
CA LYS A 27 21.05 16.12 -31.71
C LYS A 27 19.78 16.40 -30.91
N ASN A 28 19.38 17.67 -30.85
CA ASN A 28 18.30 18.13 -29.98
C ASN A 28 16.95 17.45 -30.30
N ASP A 29 16.55 17.47 -31.56
CA ASP A 29 15.23 16.97 -31.98
C ASP A 29 15.09 15.45 -31.74
N GLU A 30 16.15 14.67 -31.99
CA GLU A 30 16.10 13.23 -31.77
C GLU A 30 16.04 12.88 -30.27
N ILE A 31 16.76 13.64 -29.44
CA ILE A 31 16.80 13.43 -27.99
C ILE A 31 15.49 13.88 -27.33
N GLU A 32 14.93 15.03 -27.70
CA GLU A 32 13.63 15.48 -27.21
C GLU A 32 12.53 14.45 -27.48
N ARG A 33 12.53 13.85 -28.69
CA ARG A 33 11.58 12.79 -29.04
C ARG A 33 11.71 11.57 -28.13
N ILE A 34 12.93 11.09 -27.87
CA ILE A 34 13.17 9.91 -27.02
C ILE A 34 12.87 10.22 -25.55
N THR A 35 13.16 11.44 -25.09
CA THR A 35 12.78 11.89 -23.74
C THR A 35 11.25 11.87 -23.60
N LYS A 36 10.52 12.38 -24.60
CA LYS A 36 9.06 12.36 -24.62
C LYS A 36 8.49 10.94 -24.62
N ASP A 37 9.05 10.03 -25.40
CA ASP A 37 8.64 8.61 -25.41
C ASP A 37 8.84 7.94 -24.03
N GLY A 38 9.88 8.32 -23.29
CA GLY A 38 10.11 7.87 -21.92
C GLY A 38 9.10 8.46 -20.91
N ILE A 39 8.83 9.76 -21.00
CA ILE A 39 7.84 10.45 -20.15
C ILE A 39 6.43 9.89 -20.36
N GLU A 40 6.05 9.61 -21.61
CA GLU A 40 4.74 9.05 -21.98
C GLU A 40 4.64 7.54 -21.74
N GLY A 41 5.69 6.89 -21.24
CA GLY A 41 5.70 5.47 -20.90
C GLY A 41 5.70 4.54 -22.12
N ARG A 42 6.00 5.04 -23.32
CA ARG A 42 6.11 4.22 -24.55
C ARG A 42 7.35 3.33 -24.53
N ILE A 43 8.40 3.77 -23.83
CA ILE A 43 9.62 3.02 -23.54
C ILE A 43 9.98 3.21 -22.05
N SER A 44 10.73 2.27 -21.48
CA SER A 44 11.17 2.41 -20.09
C SER A 44 12.15 3.58 -19.90
N TRP A 45 12.22 4.15 -18.69
CA TRP A 45 13.18 5.22 -18.35
C TRP A 45 14.63 4.82 -18.64
N LYS A 46 15.02 3.61 -18.22
CA LYS A 46 16.33 3.02 -18.53
C LYS A 46 16.59 2.92 -20.03
N GLU A 47 15.61 2.47 -20.80
CA GLU A 47 15.73 2.35 -22.25
C GLU A 47 15.84 3.72 -22.93
N SER A 48 15.05 4.70 -22.48
CA SER A 48 15.12 6.09 -22.95
C SER A 48 16.50 6.68 -22.69
N LEU A 49 17.05 6.51 -21.48
CA LEU A 49 18.40 6.97 -21.13
C LEU A 49 19.47 6.33 -22.03
N ILE A 50 19.45 5.00 -22.19
CA ILE A 50 20.43 4.28 -23.02
C ILE A 50 20.37 4.77 -24.47
N LYS A 51 19.17 4.92 -25.04
CA LYS A 51 18.99 5.41 -26.42
C LYS A 51 19.50 6.84 -26.60
N ARG A 52 19.27 7.74 -25.63
CA ARG A 52 19.78 9.12 -25.65
C ARG A 52 21.30 9.16 -25.60
N ILE A 53 21.93 8.35 -24.74
CA ILE A 53 23.39 8.24 -24.66
C ILE A 53 23.99 7.64 -25.93
N GLU A 54 23.32 6.67 -26.55
CA GLU A 54 23.77 6.07 -27.82
C GLU A 54 23.88 7.12 -28.95
N LEU A 55 22.91 8.05 -29.03
CA LEU A 55 22.95 9.15 -30.00
C LEU A 55 24.07 10.17 -29.74
N LEU A 56 24.56 10.25 -28.51
CA LEU A 56 25.62 11.16 -28.09
C LEU A 56 27.01 10.51 -28.11
N LYS A 57 27.12 9.22 -28.48
CA LYS A 57 28.43 8.56 -28.60
C LYS A 57 29.34 9.32 -29.56
N GLY A 58 30.60 9.45 -29.15
CA GLY A 58 31.63 10.16 -29.91
C GLY A 58 31.73 11.66 -29.62
N VAL A 59 30.82 12.24 -28.82
CA VAL A 59 30.94 13.64 -28.37
C VAL A 59 32.19 13.80 -27.50
N GLU A 60 32.98 14.83 -27.80
CA GLU A 60 34.21 15.15 -27.06
C GLU A 60 33.93 15.54 -25.61
N TYR A 61 34.77 15.09 -24.68
CA TYR A 61 34.67 15.37 -23.24
C TYR A 61 34.50 16.86 -22.94
N GLU A 62 35.24 17.74 -23.63
CA GLU A 62 35.15 19.19 -23.48
C GLU A 62 33.75 19.74 -23.79
N LYS A 63 33.03 19.12 -24.73
CA LYS A 63 31.64 19.50 -25.05
C LYS A 63 30.69 19.05 -23.94
N CYS A 64 30.94 17.89 -23.34
CA CYS A 64 30.20 17.40 -22.17
C CYS A 64 30.38 18.33 -20.95
N VAL A 65 31.59 18.86 -20.74
CA VAL A 65 31.87 19.87 -19.72
C VAL A 65 31.16 21.19 -20.04
N LYS A 66 31.25 21.69 -21.28
CA LYS A 66 30.55 22.92 -21.71
C LYS A 66 29.04 22.82 -21.54
N ALA A 67 28.45 21.64 -21.73
CA ALA A 67 27.03 21.42 -21.47
C ALA A 67 26.69 21.57 -19.97
N ALA A 68 27.55 21.06 -19.08
CA ALA A 68 27.38 21.20 -17.64
C ALA A 68 27.49 22.67 -17.20
N GLU A 69 28.40 23.44 -17.78
CA GLU A 69 28.59 24.87 -17.48
C GLU A 69 27.38 25.74 -17.83
N LYS A 70 26.52 25.27 -18.74
CA LYS A 70 25.28 25.96 -19.11
C LYS A 70 24.14 25.77 -18.12
N LEU A 71 24.26 24.82 -17.17
CA LEU A 71 23.22 24.59 -16.19
C LEU A 71 23.14 25.77 -15.21
N GLU A 72 21.97 26.39 -15.17
CA GLU A 72 21.70 27.50 -14.26
C GLU A 72 21.21 26.98 -12.92
N ILE A 73 21.93 27.30 -11.84
CA ILE A 73 21.46 27.02 -10.49
C ILE A 73 20.17 27.81 -10.24
N ARG A 74 19.12 27.13 -9.75
CA ARG A 74 17.84 27.77 -9.48
C ARG A 74 18.00 28.90 -8.45
N GLN A 75 17.27 29.99 -8.68
CA GLN A 75 17.23 31.11 -7.75
C GLN A 75 16.81 30.63 -6.34
N GLY A 76 17.46 31.14 -5.30
CA GLY A 76 17.16 30.74 -3.92
C GLY A 76 17.85 29.45 -3.48
N ALA A 77 18.49 28.68 -4.36
CA ALA A 77 19.14 27.42 -3.97
C ALA A 77 20.29 27.62 -2.96
N LYS A 78 21.02 28.73 -3.06
CA LYS A 78 22.09 29.03 -2.10
C LYS A 78 21.50 29.44 -0.75
N GLU A 79 20.53 30.34 -0.75
CA GLU A 79 19.80 30.81 0.44
C GLU A 79 19.11 29.65 1.16
N PHE A 80 18.52 28.72 0.41
CA PHE A 80 17.95 27.47 0.89
C PHE A 80 18.99 26.67 1.68
N LEU A 81 20.14 26.36 1.08
CA LEU A 81 21.18 25.56 1.74
C LEU A 81 21.81 26.28 2.94
N ASP A 82 22.06 27.58 2.82
CA ASP A 82 22.61 28.38 3.93
C ASP A 82 21.64 28.44 5.11
N SER A 83 20.32 28.46 4.85
CA SER A 83 19.29 28.39 5.91
C SER A 83 19.24 27.01 6.56
N LEU A 84 19.27 25.93 5.78
CA LEU A 84 19.32 24.57 6.33
C LEU A 84 20.56 24.33 7.21
N ARG A 85 21.71 24.88 6.84
CA ARG A 85 22.93 24.80 7.66
C ARG A 85 22.78 25.50 9.01
N LYS A 86 22.10 26.64 9.05
CA LYS A 86 21.85 27.39 10.30
C LYS A 86 20.93 26.65 11.26
N LEU A 87 20.06 25.76 10.76
CA LEU A 87 19.16 24.96 11.60
C LEU A 87 19.89 23.92 12.48
N GLY A 88 21.15 23.61 12.16
CA GLY A 88 22.00 22.65 12.88
C GLY A 88 21.53 21.20 12.70
N GLU A 89 22.48 20.28 12.56
CA GLU A 89 22.23 18.83 12.39
C GLU A 89 21.39 18.46 11.15
N VAL A 90 21.64 19.10 10.00
CA VAL A 90 21.01 18.75 8.73
C VAL A 90 22.09 18.33 7.74
N LYS A 91 21.92 17.17 7.10
CA LYS A 91 22.72 16.73 5.95
C LYS A 91 21.93 16.94 4.67
N VAL A 92 22.53 17.56 3.67
CA VAL A 92 21.83 17.93 2.42
C VAL A 92 22.59 17.41 1.21
N GLY A 93 21.89 16.79 0.28
CA GLY A 93 22.51 16.27 -0.94
C GLY A 93 21.50 15.91 -2.01
N VAL A 94 22.02 15.47 -3.15
CA VAL A 94 21.22 15.16 -4.33
C VAL A 94 21.24 13.68 -4.66
N ILE A 95 20.10 13.17 -5.15
CA ILE A 95 19.94 11.82 -5.70
C ILE A 95 19.27 11.98 -7.05
N THR A 96 20.03 11.77 -8.13
CA THR A 96 19.58 12.16 -9.47
C THR A 96 20.02 11.17 -10.54
N GLY A 97 19.20 11.06 -11.59
CA GLY A 97 19.56 10.37 -12.83
C GLY A 97 20.57 11.16 -13.69
N CYS A 98 20.90 12.40 -13.30
CA CYS A 98 21.93 13.21 -13.93
C CYS A 98 23.34 12.64 -13.67
N PHE A 99 24.36 13.27 -14.26
CA PHE A 99 25.72 12.75 -14.31
C PHE A 99 26.68 13.50 -13.40
N ASP A 100 27.65 12.78 -12.88
CA ASP A 100 28.74 13.29 -12.04
C ASP A 100 29.44 14.52 -12.64
N ILE A 101 29.71 14.54 -13.95
CA ILE A 101 30.33 15.66 -14.68
C ILE A 101 29.54 16.98 -14.56
N ALA A 102 28.22 16.89 -14.40
CA ALA A 102 27.33 18.05 -14.26
C ALA A 102 27.05 18.39 -12.79
N VAL A 103 26.90 17.36 -11.95
CA VAL A 103 26.47 17.52 -10.57
C VAL A 103 27.63 17.90 -9.65
N ASN A 104 28.83 17.34 -9.84
CA ASN A 104 29.96 17.58 -8.94
C ASN A 104 30.39 19.06 -8.85
N PRO A 105 30.51 19.81 -9.98
CA PRO A 105 30.84 21.23 -9.92
C PRO A 105 29.82 22.05 -9.11
N ILE A 106 28.53 21.72 -9.24
CA ILE A 106 27.45 22.39 -8.51
C ILE A 106 27.45 21.97 -7.03
N LYS A 107 27.68 20.69 -6.75
CA LYS A 107 27.88 20.18 -5.38
C LYS A 107 28.99 20.93 -4.66
N GLU A 108 30.14 21.13 -5.30
CA GLU A 108 31.26 21.89 -4.71
C GLU A 108 30.89 23.36 -4.51
N LYS A 109 30.30 23.99 -5.53
CA LYS A 109 29.90 25.41 -5.49
C LYS A 109 28.85 25.70 -4.41
N LEU A 110 27.92 24.77 -4.19
CA LEU A 110 26.86 24.90 -3.21
C LEU A 110 27.19 24.26 -1.86
N GLY A 111 28.23 23.43 -1.79
CA GLY A 111 28.68 22.70 -0.60
C GLY A 111 27.70 21.62 -0.13
N LEU A 112 27.19 20.79 -1.03
CA LEU A 112 26.33 19.65 -0.68
C LEU A 112 27.14 18.52 0.00
N ASP A 113 26.58 17.89 1.03
CA ASP A 113 27.23 16.82 1.78
C ASP A 113 27.41 15.54 0.93
N PHE A 114 26.47 15.24 0.04
CA PHE A 114 26.51 14.06 -0.82
C PHE A 114 25.88 14.32 -2.20
N ALA A 115 26.27 13.50 -3.17
CA ALA A 115 25.62 13.40 -4.47
C ALA A 115 25.66 11.94 -4.92
N ILE A 116 24.52 11.40 -5.35
CA ILE A 116 24.40 10.09 -5.97
C ILE A 116 23.92 10.32 -7.40
N THR A 117 24.74 9.91 -8.37
CA THR A 117 24.57 10.24 -9.78
C THR A 117 24.87 9.03 -10.65
N ASN A 118 24.49 9.13 -11.92
CA ASN A 118 25.03 8.29 -12.98
C ASN A 118 26.44 8.77 -13.37
N GLU A 119 27.18 7.94 -14.10
CA GLU A 119 28.53 8.27 -14.58
C GLU A 119 28.58 8.12 -16.11
N LEU A 120 29.10 9.12 -16.80
CA LEU A 120 29.41 9.00 -18.24
C LEU A 120 30.75 8.28 -18.42
N ILE A 121 30.79 7.32 -19.35
CA ILE A 121 32.00 6.54 -19.66
C ILE A 121 32.65 7.14 -20.89
N PHE A 122 33.95 7.47 -20.80
CA PHE A 122 34.73 8.03 -21.90
C PHE A 122 35.84 7.09 -22.36
N ASN A 123 36.03 6.97 -23.67
CA ASN A 123 37.17 6.29 -24.28
C ASN A 123 37.92 7.28 -25.16
N SER A 124 39.23 7.46 -24.90
CA SER A 124 40.09 8.39 -25.65
C SER A 124 39.50 9.81 -25.78
N GLY A 125 38.92 10.33 -24.68
CA GLY A 125 38.32 11.66 -24.64
C GLY A 125 36.92 11.77 -25.23
N LYS A 126 36.32 10.68 -25.70
CA LYS A 126 34.99 10.67 -26.34
C LYS A 126 33.98 9.87 -25.55
N LEU A 127 32.74 10.35 -25.51
CA LEU A 127 31.63 9.66 -24.86
C LEU A 127 31.42 8.28 -25.49
N ALA A 128 31.49 7.24 -24.66
CA ALA A 128 31.42 5.84 -25.07
C ALA A 128 30.25 5.09 -24.43
N GLY A 129 29.69 5.57 -23.32
CA GLY A 129 28.56 4.94 -22.66
C GLY A 129 28.17 5.60 -21.34
N VAL A 130 27.37 4.88 -20.56
CA VAL A 130 26.88 5.31 -19.24
C VAL A 130 26.89 4.14 -18.27
N LYS A 131 27.26 4.41 -17.02
CA LYS A 131 27.05 3.53 -15.89
C LYS A 131 25.86 4.06 -15.08
N ILE A 132 24.78 3.28 -15.09
CA ILE A 132 23.52 3.67 -14.46
C ILE A 132 23.52 3.17 -13.01
N MET A 133 23.55 4.11 -12.08
CA MET A 133 23.40 3.88 -10.66
C MET A 133 22.00 4.29 -10.17
N VAL A 134 21.47 5.40 -10.70
CA VAL A 134 20.19 5.99 -10.35
C VAL A 134 19.22 5.93 -11.53
N ASP A 135 18.10 5.26 -11.33
CA ASP A 135 16.95 5.19 -12.23
C ASP A 135 15.65 5.36 -11.43
N THR A 136 14.87 4.30 -11.26
CA THR A 136 13.62 4.30 -10.47
C THR A 136 13.84 3.99 -8.98
N ASN A 137 15.09 3.78 -8.57
CA ASN A 137 15.54 3.34 -7.24
C ASN A 137 16.07 4.49 -6.35
N LYS A 138 15.64 5.73 -6.60
CA LYS A 138 16.07 6.92 -5.81
C LYS A 138 15.79 6.74 -4.32
N ASP A 139 14.68 6.08 -3.99
CA ASP A 139 14.26 5.78 -2.62
C ASP A 139 15.21 4.81 -1.90
N GLU A 140 15.72 3.79 -2.59
CA GLU A 140 16.73 2.87 -2.02
C GLU A 140 18.04 3.60 -1.71
N HIS A 141 18.46 4.51 -2.59
CA HIS A 141 19.63 5.36 -2.36
C HIS A 141 19.42 6.30 -1.17
N MET A 142 18.23 6.89 -1.05
CA MET A 142 17.86 7.74 0.07
C MET A 142 17.93 6.98 1.39
N GLU A 143 17.34 5.78 1.47
CA GLU A 143 17.39 4.91 2.65
C GLU A 143 18.84 4.55 3.03
N ARG A 144 19.68 4.20 2.04
CA ARG A 144 21.09 3.89 2.27
C ARG A 144 21.86 5.07 2.85
N ILE A 145 21.63 6.28 2.33
CA ILE A 145 22.29 7.50 2.81
C ILE A 145 21.77 7.90 4.20
N ALA A 146 20.46 7.80 4.44
CA ALA A 146 19.87 8.02 5.76
C ALA A 146 20.52 7.10 6.80
N LYS A 147 20.65 5.80 6.49
CA LYS A 147 21.34 4.84 7.34
C LYS A 147 22.82 5.18 7.55
N GLN A 148 23.53 5.58 6.49
CA GLN A 148 24.95 5.96 6.58
C GLN A 148 25.16 7.15 7.53
N TYR A 149 24.27 8.13 7.50
CA TYR A 149 24.31 9.25 8.42
C TYR A 149 23.64 8.95 9.77
N GLY A 150 23.00 7.79 9.98
CA GLY A 150 22.27 7.51 11.22
C GLY A 150 21.02 8.38 11.40
N VAL A 151 20.36 8.73 10.29
CA VAL A 151 19.10 9.47 10.26
C VAL A 151 17.95 8.47 10.05
N GLU A 152 17.00 8.45 10.96
CA GLU A 152 15.76 7.69 10.80
C GLU A 152 14.94 8.23 9.62
N MET A 153 14.28 7.35 8.87
CA MET A 153 13.50 7.74 7.68
C MET A 153 12.44 8.80 7.96
N GLU A 154 11.91 8.82 9.18
CA GLU A 154 10.92 9.80 9.61
C GLU A 154 11.49 11.24 9.73
N ASN A 155 12.81 11.39 9.81
CA ASN A 155 13.53 12.67 9.82
C ASN A 155 14.17 12.97 8.45
N VAL A 156 13.79 12.23 7.41
CA VAL A 156 14.22 12.47 6.03
C VAL A 156 13.20 13.36 5.33
N ILE A 157 13.71 14.35 4.61
CA ILE A 157 12.95 15.27 3.76
C ILE A 157 13.38 15.01 2.32
N ALA A 158 12.42 14.74 1.44
CA ALA A 158 12.66 14.56 0.02
C ALA A 158 12.00 15.69 -0.77
N ILE A 159 12.70 16.22 -1.77
CA ILE A 159 12.20 17.24 -2.69
C ILE A 159 12.39 16.75 -4.13
N GLY A 160 11.33 16.74 -4.93
CA GLY A 160 11.35 16.23 -6.30
C GLY A 160 10.22 16.83 -7.14
N ASP A 161 10.30 16.70 -8.45
CA ASP A 161 9.37 17.28 -9.42
C ASP A 161 8.80 16.22 -10.40
N GLY A 162 9.51 15.11 -10.57
CA GLY A 162 9.27 14.09 -11.58
C GLY A 162 8.63 12.79 -11.07
N ALA A 163 8.05 12.02 -12.00
CA ALA A 163 7.38 10.75 -11.67
C ALA A 163 8.35 9.70 -11.10
N ASN A 164 9.64 9.79 -11.43
CA ASN A 164 10.72 8.97 -10.88
C ASN A 164 11.02 9.28 -9.39
N ASP A 165 10.55 10.41 -8.86
CA ASP A 165 10.70 10.77 -7.44
C ASP A 165 9.58 10.25 -6.55
N ILE A 166 8.49 9.75 -7.12
CA ILE A 166 7.26 9.41 -6.37
C ILE A 166 7.56 8.48 -5.18
N ASN A 167 8.40 7.46 -5.38
CA ASN A 167 8.76 6.53 -4.30
C ASN A 167 9.62 7.21 -3.23
N MET A 168 10.57 8.06 -3.64
CA MET A 168 11.43 8.83 -2.74
C MET A 168 10.58 9.79 -1.88
N LEU A 169 9.65 10.52 -2.51
CA LEU A 169 8.73 11.44 -1.84
C LEU A 169 7.79 10.72 -0.88
N ARG A 170 7.26 9.55 -1.26
CA ARG A 170 6.33 8.77 -0.42
C ARG A 170 6.99 8.15 0.80
N LYS A 171 8.26 7.73 0.68
CA LYS A 171 8.99 7.08 1.77
C LYS A 171 9.63 8.05 2.76
N ALA A 172 9.92 9.29 2.34
CA ALA A 172 10.46 10.31 3.22
C ALA A 172 9.46 10.68 4.33
N GLY A 173 9.98 11.08 5.50
CA GLY A 173 9.17 11.65 6.57
C GLY A 173 8.43 12.92 6.16
N LEU A 174 9.00 13.68 5.23
CA LEU A 174 8.37 14.79 4.52
C LEU A 174 8.73 14.74 3.03
N GLY A 175 7.75 14.51 2.16
CA GLY A 175 7.91 14.62 0.71
C GLY A 175 7.32 15.94 0.19
N ILE A 176 8.14 16.73 -0.50
CA ILE A 176 7.75 18.01 -1.13
C ILE A 176 7.84 17.86 -2.64
N ALA A 177 6.69 17.99 -3.30
CA ALA A 177 6.63 18.06 -4.76
C ALA A 177 6.86 19.52 -5.19
N PHE A 178 7.98 19.82 -5.84
CA PHE A 178 8.38 21.17 -6.22
C PHE A 178 8.19 21.39 -7.72
N ASN A 179 7.34 22.34 -8.11
CA ASN A 179 6.86 22.54 -9.49
C ASN A 179 6.49 21.21 -10.20
N PRO A 180 5.68 20.34 -9.57
CA PRO A 180 5.54 18.97 -10.03
C PRO A 180 4.79 18.83 -11.35
N THR A 181 5.09 17.74 -12.06
CA THR A 181 4.21 17.24 -13.12
C THR A 181 2.83 16.87 -12.57
N GLN A 182 1.80 16.84 -13.42
CA GLN A 182 0.42 16.52 -13.01
C GLN A 182 0.32 15.20 -12.24
N VAL A 183 1.06 14.17 -12.68
CA VAL A 183 1.09 12.84 -12.03
C VAL A 183 1.65 12.92 -10.61
N VAL A 184 2.70 13.71 -10.39
CA VAL A 184 3.33 13.89 -9.07
C VAL A 184 2.46 14.75 -8.16
N LYS A 185 1.76 15.73 -8.73
CA LYS A 185 0.78 16.56 -8.00
C LYS A 185 -0.35 15.71 -7.40
N GLU A 186 -0.89 14.76 -8.16
CA GLU A 186 -1.95 13.84 -7.69
C GLU A 186 -1.44 12.85 -6.63
N CYS A 187 -0.13 12.63 -6.56
CA CYS A 187 0.50 11.64 -5.68
C CYS A 187 1.15 12.23 -4.41
N SER A 188 1.25 13.56 -4.29
CA SER A 188 1.98 14.23 -3.21
C SER A 188 1.04 14.99 -2.28
N LYS A 189 1.34 14.97 -0.98
CA LYS A 189 0.54 15.69 0.03
C LYS A 189 0.86 17.18 0.09
N ILE A 190 2.08 17.55 -0.31
CA ILE A 190 2.58 18.92 -0.28
C ILE A 190 3.16 19.20 -1.66
N SER A 191 2.56 20.16 -2.35
CA SER A 191 3.02 20.67 -3.64
C SER A 191 3.31 22.16 -3.52
N ILE A 192 4.49 22.59 -3.97
CA ILE A 192 4.90 24.00 -3.94
C ILE A 192 5.22 24.41 -5.37
N HIS A 193 4.57 25.49 -5.82
CA HIS A 193 4.88 26.13 -7.10
C HIS A 193 5.61 27.44 -6.83
N SER A 194 6.88 27.51 -7.22
CA SER A 194 7.69 28.72 -7.09
C SER A 194 8.85 28.75 -8.08
N GLU A 195 9.23 29.96 -8.50
CA GLU A 195 10.48 30.20 -9.22
C GLU A 195 11.72 29.97 -8.35
N ARG A 196 11.58 30.14 -7.03
CA ARG A 196 12.65 30.12 -6.05
C ARG A 196 12.63 28.85 -5.19
N LEU A 197 13.80 28.25 -4.97
CA LEU A 197 13.91 27.03 -4.16
C LEU A 197 13.76 27.30 -2.65
N ASP A 198 14.16 28.47 -2.16
CA ASP A 198 14.07 28.81 -0.73
C ASP A 198 12.62 28.98 -0.23
N ASP A 199 11.64 29.09 -1.11
CA ASP A 199 10.22 29.14 -0.72
C ASP A 199 9.71 27.83 -0.10
N VAL A 200 10.49 26.74 -0.19
CA VAL A 200 10.18 25.47 0.51
C VAL A 200 10.62 25.51 1.99
N LEU A 201 11.45 26.47 2.40
CA LEU A 201 11.99 26.56 3.76
C LEU A 201 10.92 26.62 4.85
N PRO A 202 9.82 27.41 4.75
CA PRO A 202 8.84 27.48 5.84
C PRO A 202 8.23 26.12 6.18
N VAL A 203 8.01 25.28 5.17
CA VAL A 203 7.48 23.92 5.34
C VAL A 203 8.52 23.03 6.03
N ILE A 204 9.78 23.10 5.59
CA ILE A 204 10.88 22.33 6.18
C ILE A 204 11.16 22.75 7.62
N GLU A 205 11.16 24.06 7.90
CA GLU A 205 11.39 24.62 9.22
C GLU A 205 10.29 24.19 10.19
N SER A 206 9.01 24.29 9.78
CA SER A 206 7.88 23.79 10.58
C SER A 206 8.05 22.31 10.90
N PHE A 207 8.34 21.50 9.90
CA PHE A 207 8.55 20.06 10.06
C PHE A 207 9.72 19.74 11.01
N ILE A 208 10.86 20.40 10.84
CA ILE A 208 12.03 20.20 11.72
C ILE A 208 11.69 20.62 13.16
N GLN A 209 11.00 21.74 13.34
CA GLN A 209 10.60 22.21 14.66
C GLN A 209 9.62 21.24 15.34
N GLU A 210 8.61 20.77 14.61
CA GLU A 210 7.67 19.75 15.09
C GLU A 210 8.41 18.47 15.48
N ARG A 211 9.32 17.98 14.62
CA ARG A 211 10.13 16.79 14.89
C ARG A 211 11.05 16.95 16.09
N LYS A 212 11.68 18.13 16.27
CA LYS A 212 12.47 18.44 17.47
C LYS A 212 11.59 18.51 18.72
N LYS A 213 10.36 19.04 18.63
CA LYS A 213 9.37 19.01 19.73
C LYS A 213 8.93 17.59 20.05
N LEU A 214 8.68 16.74 19.05
CA LEU A 214 8.36 15.32 19.20
C LEU A 214 9.52 14.54 19.87
N GLY A 215 10.76 14.77 19.43
CA GLY A 215 11.95 14.17 20.05
C GLY A 215 12.14 14.60 21.51
N ASN A 216 11.85 15.87 21.83
CA ASN A 216 11.90 16.38 23.21
C ASN A 216 10.69 15.94 24.05
N ALA A 217 9.51 15.74 23.45
CA ALA A 217 8.34 15.14 24.11
C ALA A 217 8.54 13.65 24.42
N LEU A 218 9.52 13.00 23.78
CA LEU A 218 9.96 11.63 24.06
C LEU A 218 11.09 11.55 25.10
N ASN A 219 11.63 12.68 25.58
CA ASN A 219 12.48 12.74 26.77
C ASN A 219 11.60 13.01 28.01
N PRO A 220 11.24 11.99 28.79
CA PRO A 220 10.18 12.10 29.77
C PRO A 220 10.80 12.48 31.11
N THR A 221 10.59 13.73 31.52
CA THR A 221 10.35 14.01 32.94
C THR A 221 8.91 14.53 33.04
N ASP A 222 8.04 13.65 33.54
CA ASP A 222 6.78 13.96 34.22
C ASP A 222 5.47 14.24 33.42
N LYS A 223 5.09 13.38 32.46
CA LYS A 223 3.66 13.13 32.13
C LYS A 223 3.35 11.63 31.97
N LYS A 224 2.22 11.18 32.54
CA LYS A 224 1.72 9.78 32.52
C LYS A 224 1.71 9.21 31.09
N LYS A 225 2.34 8.05 30.88
CA LYS A 225 2.32 7.31 29.60
C LYS A 225 0.89 6.92 29.23
N LEU A 226 0.55 7.00 27.95
CA LEU A 226 -0.72 6.48 27.44
C LEU A 226 -0.68 4.94 27.46
N LYS A 227 -1.72 4.35 28.06
CA LYS A 227 -1.83 2.90 28.21
C LYS A 227 -2.57 2.26 27.03
N VAL A 228 -1.99 1.20 26.48
CA VAL A 228 -2.55 0.36 25.41
C VAL A 228 -2.83 -1.02 25.97
N LEU A 229 -4.05 -1.53 25.78
CA LEU A 229 -4.38 -2.92 26.08
C LEU A 229 -4.51 -3.72 24.78
N VAL A 230 -3.73 -4.78 24.66
CA VAL A 230 -3.76 -5.71 23.53
C VAL A 230 -4.48 -6.97 23.98
N CYS A 231 -5.70 -7.17 23.48
CA CYS A 231 -6.61 -8.23 23.94
C CYS A 231 -6.53 -9.51 23.12
N ASP A 232 -5.79 -9.52 22.02
CA ASP A 232 -5.65 -10.68 21.14
C ASP A 232 -4.19 -10.86 20.71
N PRO A 233 -3.77 -12.07 20.30
CA PRO A 233 -2.41 -12.28 19.80
C PRO A 233 -2.14 -11.46 18.54
N ILE A 234 -1.19 -10.51 18.63
CA ILE A 234 -0.65 -9.76 17.49
C ILE A 234 0.86 -9.97 17.40
N ASP A 235 1.43 -9.72 16.22
CA ASP A 235 2.87 -9.86 16.03
C ASP A 235 3.68 -8.87 16.88
N HIS A 236 4.83 -9.32 17.38
CA HIS A 236 5.72 -8.55 18.25
C HIS A 236 6.21 -7.22 17.65
N GLU A 237 6.33 -7.10 16.33
CA GLU A 237 6.85 -5.87 15.70
C GLU A 237 5.93 -4.66 15.95
N GLY A 238 4.61 -4.86 15.91
CA GLY A 238 3.66 -3.79 16.26
C GLY A 238 3.72 -3.39 17.73
N LEU A 239 3.96 -4.36 18.63
CA LEU A 239 4.14 -4.09 20.06
C LEU A 239 5.39 -3.24 20.31
N GLU A 240 6.50 -3.59 19.66
CA GLU A 240 7.75 -2.84 19.76
C GLU A 240 7.62 -1.42 19.20
N LEU A 241 6.89 -1.23 18.10
CA LEU A 241 6.59 0.10 17.56
C LEU A 241 5.82 0.97 18.56
N LEU A 242 4.79 0.42 19.21
CA LEU A 242 4.05 1.12 20.26
C LEU A 242 4.94 1.46 21.46
N ARG A 243 5.75 0.51 21.95
CA ARG A 243 6.67 0.76 23.07
C ARG A 243 7.69 1.84 22.75
N LYS A 244 8.31 1.79 21.56
CA LYS A 244 9.26 2.80 21.09
C LYS A 244 8.62 4.18 20.94
N ALA A 245 7.33 4.23 20.61
CA ALA A 245 6.57 5.48 20.56
C ALA A 245 6.13 6.01 21.94
N GLY A 246 6.55 5.37 23.04
CA GLY A 246 6.34 5.85 24.41
C GLY A 246 5.07 5.33 25.09
N PHE A 247 4.35 4.39 24.47
CA PHE A 247 3.15 3.78 25.05
C PHE A 247 3.49 2.78 26.15
N GLU A 248 2.64 2.71 27.18
CA GLU A 248 2.64 1.62 28.16
C GLU A 248 1.76 0.49 27.63
N VAL A 249 2.38 -0.54 27.04
CA VAL A 249 1.69 -1.62 26.34
C VAL A 249 1.48 -2.83 27.26
N HIS A 250 0.22 -3.14 27.53
CA HIS A 250 -0.23 -4.32 28.28
C HIS A 250 -0.75 -5.37 27.29
N VAL A 251 -0.26 -6.60 27.40
CA VAL A 251 -0.57 -7.69 26.47
C VAL A 251 -1.30 -8.79 27.23
N GLU A 252 -2.62 -8.88 27.02
CA GLU A 252 -3.50 -9.86 27.64
C GLU A 252 -4.32 -10.57 26.54
N PRO A 253 -3.67 -11.42 25.70
CA PRO A 253 -4.28 -11.98 24.48
C PRO A 253 -5.42 -12.97 24.73
N GLU A 254 -5.58 -13.41 25.98
CA GLU A 254 -6.59 -14.34 26.44
C GLU A 254 -7.60 -13.69 27.40
N ILE A 255 -7.60 -12.34 27.48
CA ILE A 255 -8.50 -11.62 28.38
C ILE A 255 -9.97 -12.03 28.12
N SER A 256 -10.70 -12.27 29.22
CA SER A 256 -12.13 -12.54 29.19
C SER A 256 -12.91 -11.24 28.97
N LEU A 257 -14.15 -11.32 28.46
CA LEU A 257 -14.98 -10.12 28.29
C LEU A 257 -15.28 -9.43 29.62
N ASP A 258 -15.46 -10.19 30.70
CA ASP A 258 -15.71 -9.66 32.04
C ASP A 258 -14.47 -8.94 32.61
N ASP A 259 -13.28 -9.51 32.42
CA ASP A 259 -12.02 -8.86 32.81
C ASP A 259 -11.74 -7.61 31.97
N LEU A 260 -12.01 -7.67 30.67
CA LEU A 260 -11.90 -6.53 29.78
C LEU A 260 -12.80 -5.40 30.26
N LYS A 261 -14.08 -5.69 30.56
CA LYS A 261 -15.05 -4.70 31.07
C LYS A 261 -14.58 -4.05 32.37
N ARG A 262 -13.94 -4.81 33.27
CA ARG A 262 -13.42 -4.27 34.55
C ARG A 262 -12.20 -3.37 34.37
N LYS A 263 -11.30 -3.71 33.45
CA LYS A 263 -10.00 -3.04 33.29
C LYS A 263 -9.99 -1.92 32.26
N VAL A 264 -10.85 -1.97 31.24
CA VAL A 264 -10.79 -1.08 30.06
C VAL A 264 -10.80 0.41 30.41
N ALA A 265 -11.40 0.79 31.54
CA ALA A 265 -11.38 2.16 32.06
C ALA A 265 -9.97 2.72 32.30
N GLU A 266 -8.95 1.88 32.53
CA GLU A 266 -7.56 2.29 32.74
C GLU A 266 -6.81 2.60 31.43
N PHE A 267 -7.37 2.20 30.29
CA PHE A 267 -6.69 2.21 29.00
C PHE A 267 -7.20 3.31 28.09
N HIS A 268 -6.32 3.76 27.19
CA HIS A 268 -6.61 4.81 26.22
C HIS A 268 -6.76 4.23 24.81
N VAL A 269 -6.12 3.08 24.56
CA VAL A 269 -6.17 2.37 23.29
C VAL A 269 -6.47 0.90 23.57
N LEU A 270 -7.40 0.35 22.81
CA LEU A 270 -7.70 -1.06 22.79
C LEU A 270 -7.26 -1.64 21.45
N VAL A 271 -6.46 -2.71 21.46
CA VAL A 271 -6.06 -3.44 20.25
C VAL A 271 -6.69 -4.82 20.28
N VAL A 272 -7.48 -5.13 19.25
CA VAL A 272 -8.24 -6.39 19.13
C VAL A 272 -8.03 -7.04 17.76
N ARG A 273 -8.40 -8.30 17.66
CA ARG A 273 -8.57 -9.08 16.42
C ARG A 273 -10.01 -9.59 16.34
N SER A 274 -10.26 -10.71 15.67
CA SER A 274 -11.60 -11.25 15.43
C SER A 274 -12.27 -11.87 16.66
N ARG A 275 -11.48 -12.31 17.66
CA ARG A 275 -12.00 -13.00 18.85
C ARG A 275 -12.67 -12.05 19.84
N THR A 276 -11.99 -10.96 20.22
CA THR A 276 -12.50 -10.03 21.23
C THR A 276 -13.65 -9.20 20.69
N LYS A 277 -14.83 -9.30 21.30
CA LYS A 277 -16.02 -8.51 20.94
C LYS A 277 -16.07 -7.22 21.75
N VAL A 278 -16.06 -6.09 21.07
CA VAL A 278 -16.11 -4.74 21.66
C VAL A 278 -17.53 -4.21 21.51
N THR A 279 -18.40 -4.65 22.41
CA THR A 279 -19.83 -4.27 22.46
C THR A 279 -20.04 -2.92 23.14
N LYS A 280 -21.26 -2.38 23.09
CA LYS A 280 -21.66 -1.15 23.81
C LYS A 280 -21.25 -1.18 25.29
N ASP A 281 -21.43 -2.31 25.95
CA ASP A 281 -21.04 -2.53 27.34
C ASP A 281 -19.53 -2.33 27.62
N ILE A 282 -18.66 -2.74 26.69
CA ILE A 282 -17.21 -2.55 26.80
C ILE A 282 -16.86 -1.08 26.52
N ILE A 283 -17.50 -0.49 25.51
CA ILE A 283 -17.33 0.92 25.14
C ILE A 283 -17.72 1.83 26.31
N ASP A 284 -18.84 1.55 26.98
CA ASP A 284 -19.32 2.27 28.17
C ASP A 284 -18.38 2.19 29.37
N ALA A 285 -17.78 1.01 29.58
CA ALA A 285 -16.81 0.83 30.64
C ALA A 285 -15.48 1.58 30.35
N GLY A 286 -15.16 1.82 29.08
CA GLY A 286 -13.93 2.44 28.60
C GLY A 286 -13.87 3.96 28.78
N LYS A 287 -13.98 4.47 30.02
CA LYS A 287 -14.07 5.92 30.31
C LYS A 287 -12.93 6.78 29.76
N ASN A 288 -11.73 6.21 29.61
CA ASN A 288 -10.55 6.90 29.07
C ASN A 288 -10.20 6.47 27.63
N LEU A 289 -11.00 5.56 27.06
CA LEU A 289 -10.74 4.98 25.75
C LEU A 289 -10.86 6.07 24.68
N LYS A 290 -9.90 6.11 23.76
CA LYS A 290 -9.84 7.06 22.64
C LYS A 290 -9.80 6.36 21.30
N ILE A 291 -9.20 5.16 21.26
CA ILE A 291 -9.00 4.41 20.02
C ILE A 291 -9.31 2.93 20.25
N ILE A 292 -10.06 2.34 19.33
CA ILE A 292 -10.17 0.89 19.17
C ILE A 292 -9.51 0.52 17.84
N ALA A 293 -8.42 -0.22 17.89
CA ALA A 293 -7.66 -0.65 16.73
C ALA A 293 -7.84 -2.15 16.48
N ARG A 294 -8.35 -2.48 15.29
CA ARG A 294 -8.59 -3.84 14.83
C ARG A 294 -7.44 -4.26 13.91
N ALA A 295 -6.59 -5.17 14.38
CA ALA A 295 -5.54 -5.79 13.57
C ALA A 295 -6.16 -6.84 12.62
N GLY A 296 -6.73 -6.36 11.52
CA GLY A 296 -7.47 -7.12 10.51
C GLY A 296 -8.35 -6.19 9.65
N ALA A 297 -8.98 -6.72 8.59
CA ALA A 297 -9.77 -5.91 7.64
C ALA A 297 -11.14 -5.43 8.14
N GLY A 298 -12.11 -6.34 8.31
CA GLY A 298 -13.45 -6.00 8.84
C GLY A 298 -13.47 -5.49 10.29
N VAL A 299 -14.65 -5.14 10.78
CA VAL A 299 -14.85 -4.56 12.11
C VAL A 299 -16.10 -5.12 12.77
N ASP A 300 -16.58 -6.28 12.29
CA ASP A 300 -17.86 -6.91 12.65
C ASP A 300 -17.96 -7.27 14.14
N ASN A 301 -16.81 -7.35 14.83
CA ASN A 301 -16.71 -7.62 16.25
C ASN A 301 -16.68 -6.34 17.11
N ILE A 302 -16.88 -5.17 16.53
CA ILE A 302 -16.86 -3.85 17.18
C ILE A 302 -18.18 -3.14 16.84
N ASP A 303 -18.82 -2.57 17.85
CA ASP A 303 -19.95 -1.64 17.62
C ASP A 303 -19.40 -0.27 17.19
N VAL A 304 -19.11 -0.14 15.89
CA VAL A 304 -18.38 1.01 15.32
C VAL A 304 -19.18 2.30 15.46
N GLU A 305 -20.45 2.28 15.06
CA GLU A 305 -21.34 3.45 15.16
C GLU A 305 -21.40 3.96 16.60
N TYR A 306 -21.60 3.06 17.57
CA TYR A 306 -21.66 3.45 18.97
C TYR A 306 -20.32 3.95 19.54
N ALA A 307 -19.20 3.38 19.10
CA ALA A 307 -17.88 3.86 19.48
C ALA A 307 -17.66 5.30 18.98
N GLU A 308 -18.02 5.57 17.73
CA GLU A 308 -17.87 6.89 17.10
C GLU A 308 -18.81 7.94 17.73
N GLU A 309 -20.06 7.58 18.06
CA GLU A 309 -20.98 8.42 18.83
C GLU A 309 -20.41 8.84 20.21
N ARG A 310 -19.55 8.00 20.80
CA ARG A 310 -18.85 8.26 22.06
C ARG A 310 -17.51 8.97 21.89
N GLY A 311 -17.17 9.40 20.68
CA GLY A 311 -15.90 10.07 20.37
C GLY A 311 -14.68 9.14 20.38
N ILE A 312 -14.90 7.82 20.30
CA ILE A 312 -13.84 6.81 20.25
C ILE A 312 -13.60 6.45 18.78
N ARG A 313 -12.37 6.65 18.31
CA ARG A 313 -12.02 6.36 16.92
C ARG A 313 -11.80 4.87 16.70
N VAL A 314 -12.46 4.29 15.70
CA VAL A 314 -12.21 2.91 15.27
C VAL A 314 -11.28 2.90 14.06
N VAL A 315 -10.25 2.06 14.08
CA VAL A 315 -9.35 1.84 12.94
C VAL A 315 -9.12 0.37 12.66
N CYS A 316 -8.96 0.01 11.39
CA CYS A 316 -8.66 -1.35 10.95
C CYS A 316 -7.49 -1.38 9.97
N THR A 317 -7.05 -2.57 9.54
CA THR A 317 -5.89 -2.76 8.64
C THR A 317 -6.24 -3.60 7.39
N PRO A 318 -7.18 -3.15 6.54
CA PRO A 318 -7.61 -3.91 5.36
C PRO A 318 -6.49 -4.11 4.33
N GLU A 319 -5.48 -3.24 4.33
CA GLU A 319 -4.31 -3.35 3.45
C GLU A 319 -3.47 -4.60 3.74
N ALA A 320 -3.40 -5.03 4.99
CA ALA A 320 -2.47 -6.07 5.44
C ALA A 320 -2.82 -7.48 4.95
N VAL A 321 -4.11 -7.74 4.69
CA VAL A 321 -4.62 -9.11 4.48
C VAL A 321 -4.94 -9.44 3.04
N ALA A 322 -4.94 -8.43 2.15
CA ALA A 322 -5.51 -8.58 0.81
C ALA A 322 -4.79 -9.63 -0.05
N THR A 323 -3.46 -9.74 0.06
CA THR A 323 -2.69 -10.77 -0.65
C THR A 323 -3.01 -12.17 -0.13
N ALA A 324 -2.98 -12.36 1.18
CA ALA A 324 -3.25 -13.67 1.79
C ALA A 324 -4.64 -14.23 1.43
N VAL A 325 -5.67 -13.37 1.48
CA VAL A 325 -7.05 -13.77 1.13
C VAL A 325 -7.15 -14.09 -0.37
N ALA A 326 -6.50 -13.33 -1.24
CA ALA A 326 -6.52 -13.58 -2.68
C ALA A 326 -5.82 -14.91 -3.03
N GLU A 327 -4.68 -15.20 -2.41
CA GLU A 327 -3.96 -16.46 -2.57
C GLU A 327 -4.78 -17.66 -2.08
N LEU A 328 -5.41 -17.54 -0.91
CA LEU A 328 -6.30 -18.58 -0.40
C LEU A 328 -7.48 -18.81 -1.34
N THR A 329 -8.10 -17.73 -1.84
CA THR A 329 -9.23 -17.81 -2.79
C THR A 329 -8.83 -18.61 -4.03
N MET A 330 -7.66 -18.34 -4.63
CA MET A 330 -7.17 -19.11 -5.77
C MET A 330 -6.83 -20.57 -5.41
N GLY A 331 -6.27 -20.80 -4.21
CA GLY A 331 -6.02 -22.15 -3.70
C GLY A 331 -7.31 -22.96 -3.50
N LEU A 332 -8.37 -22.32 -3.03
CA LEU A 332 -9.70 -22.91 -2.89
C LEU A 332 -10.34 -23.21 -4.26
N ILE A 333 -10.21 -22.31 -5.23
CA ILE A 333 -10.64 -22.54 -6.62
C ILE A 333 -9.93 -23.76 -7.21
N LEU A 334 -8.61 -23.86 -7.05
CA LEU A 334 -7.84 -25.03 -7.51
C LEU A 334 -8.23 -26.32 -6.77
N SER A 335 -8.52 -26.22 -5.48
CA SER A 335 -8.97 -27.34 -4.66
C SER A 335 -10.31 -27.90 -5.14
N LEU A 336 -11.24 -27.03 -5.54
CA LEU A 336 -12.48 -27.42 -6.22
C LEU A 336 -12.20 -28.04 -7.58
N ALA A 337 -11.41 -27.35 -8.42
CA ALA A 337 -11.16 -27.75 -9.80
C ALA A 337 -10.48 -29.11 -9.92
N ARG A 338 -9.61 -29.44 -8.97
CA ARG A 338 -8.78 -30.65 -9.00
C ARG A 338 -9.15 -31.66 -7.90
N GLN A 339 -10.19 -31.40 -7.13
CA GLN A 339 -10.64 -32.21 -5.99
C GLN A 339 -9.50 -32.56 -5.02
N ILE A 340 -8.61 -31.59 -4.75
CA ILE A 340 -7.38 -31.80 -3.96
C ILE A 340 -7.69 -32.40 -2.58
N PRO A 341 -8.68 -31.91 -1.80
CA PRO A 341 -8.96 -32.46 -0.47
C PRO A 341 -9.44 -33.92 -0.51
N LYS A 342 -10.17 -34.32 -1.56
CA LYS A 342 -10.59 -35.71 -1.77
C LYS A 342 -9.38 -36.60 -2.08
N ALA A 343 -8.50 -36.14 -2.97
CA ALA A 343 -7.29 -36.86 -3.35
C ALA A 343 -6.34 -37.04 -2.16
N ASP A 344 -6.07 -35.98 -1.41
CA ASP A 344 -5.22 -36.00 -0.21
C ASP A 344 -5.75 -36.97 0.86
N ARG A 345 -7.06 -36.91 1.15
CA ARG A 345 -7.71 -37.83 2.08
C ARG A 345 -7.58 -39.28 1.64
N ALA A 346 -7.86 -39.58 0.37
CA ALA A 346 -7.75 -40.94 -0.16
C ALA A 346 -6.33 -41.49 -0.05
N MET A 347 -5.31 -40.68 -0.36
CA MET A 347 -3.90 -41.09 -0.22
C MET A 347 -3.52 -41.39 1.24
N LYS A 348 -3.99 -40.58 2.20
CA LYS A 348 -3.79 -40.83 3.65
C LYS A 348 -4.54 -42.06 4.16
N GLU A 349 -5.64 -42.42 3.51
CA GLU A 349 -6.38 -43.66 3.73
C GLU A 349 -5.83 -44.84 2.92
N GLU A 350 -4.67 -44.69 2.27
CA GLU A 350 -4.02 -45.72 1.45
C GLU A 350 -4.86 -46.19 0.24
N LYS A 351 -5.75 -45.33 -0.28
CA LYS A 351 -6.62 -45.60 -1.43
C LYS A 351 -6.13 -44.90 -2.69
N TRP A 352 -5.97 -45.67 -3.76
CA TRP A 352 -5.60 -45.15 -5.09
C TRP A 352 -6.84 -44.89 -5.97
N VAL A 353 -7.47 -43.72 -5.79
CA VAL A 353 -8.75 -43.35 -6.44
C VAL A 353 -8.59 -42.58 -7.77
N LYS A 354 -7.53 -42.85 -8.53
CA LYS A 354 -7.17 -42.09 -9.75
C LYS A 354 -8.32 -41.93 -10.75
N THR A 355 -9.10 -42.99 -10.97
CA THR A 355 -10.20 -43.00 -11.96
C THR A 355 -11.45 -42.28 -11.46
N GLU A 356 -11.59 -42.06 -10.16
CA GLU A 356 -12.72 -41.34 -9.55
C GLU A 356 -12.51 -39.82 -9.46
N ILE A 357 -11.30 -39.35 -9.73
CA ILE A 357 -10.92 -37.93 -9.62
C ILE A 357 -10.59 -37.41 -11.01
N VAL A 358 -11.62 -36.85 -11.65
CA VAL A 358 -11.50 -36.11 -12.90
C VAL A 358 -11.74 -34.64 -12.59
N GLY A 359 -10.70 -33.83 -12.77
CA GLY A 359 -10.76 -32.38 -12.56
C GLY A 359 -11.03 -31.61 -13.85
N TRP A 360 -10.99 -30.29 -13.75
CA TRP A 360 -11.08 -29.38 -14.88
C TRP A 360 -10.02 -28.28 -14.79
N GLU A 361 -9.74 -27.66 -15.92
CA GLU A 361 -8.74 -26.59 -16.04
C GLU A 361 -9.41 -25.21 -15.93
N LEU A 362 -8.72 -24.27 -15.28
CA LEU A 362 -9.19 -22.88 -15.14
C LEU A 362 -9.12 -22.12 -16.47
N GLN A 363 -8.18 -22.47 -17.35
CA GLN A 363 -7.96 -21.77 -18.61
C GLN A 363 -9.24 -21.72 -19.46
N GLY A 364 -9.59 -20.53 -19.92
CA GLY A 364 -10.78 -20.26 -20.73
C GLY A 364 -12.11 -20.26 -19.96
N LYS A 365 -12.13 -20.64 -18.67
CA LYS A 365 -13.32 -20.52 -17.81
C LYS A 365 -13.57 -19.08 -17.43
N THR A 366 -14.82 -18.77 -17.15
CA THR A 366 -15.27 -17.44 -16.73
C THR A 366 -15.33 -17.37 -15.21
N ILE A 367 -14.59 -16.45 -14.61
CA ILE A 367 -14.69 -16.10 -13.19
C ILE A 367 -15.51 -14.81 -13.03
N GLY A 368 -16.55 -14.88 -12.21
CA GLY A 368 -17.31 -13.73 -11.75
C GLY A 368 -16.83 -13.29 -10.38
N ILE A 369 -16.36 -12.05 -10.29
CA ILE A 369 -15.84 -11.44 -9.06
C ILE A 369 -16.87 -10.41 -8.57
N VAL A 370 -17.53 -10.70 -7.45
CA VAL A 370 -18.46 -9.77 -6.80
C VAL A 370 -17.69 -8.99 -5.74
N GLY A 371 -17.50 -7.68 -5.96
CA GLY A 371 -16.64 -6.81 -5.18
C GLY A 371 -15.22 -6.72 -5.75
N PHE A 372 -14.84 -5.53 -6.21
CA PHE A 372 -13.58 -5.23 -6.89
C PHE A 372 -12.65 -4.31 -6.09
N GLY A 373 -12.68 -4.47 -4.77
CA GLY A 373 -11.73 -3.84 -3.86
C GLY A 373 -10.33 -4.47 -3.90
N ARG A 374 -9.55 -4.28 -2.82
CA ARG A 374 -8.16 -4.75 -2.71
C ARG A 374 -7.99 -6.26 -2.95
N VAL A 375 -8.92 -7.08 -2.43
CA VAL A 375 -8.90 -8.55 -2.62
C VAL A 375 -9.34 -8.92 -4.03
N GLY A 376 -10.48 -8.42 -4.48
CA GLY A 376 -11.03 -8.71 -5.81
C GLY A 376 -10.06 -8.39 -6.95
N GLN A 377 -9.37 -7.26 -6.89
CA GLN A 377 -8.34 -6.89 -7.88
C GLN A 377 -7.15 -7.87 -7.90
N LYS A 378 -6.70 -8.34 -6.73
CA LYS A 378 -5.62 -9.33 -6.64
C LYS A 378 -6.07 -10.69 -7.17
N VAL A 379 -7.31 -11.10 -6.85
CA VAL A 379 -7.91 -12.32 -7.40
C VAL A 379 -8.02 -12.22 -8.92
N ALA A 380 -8.48 -11.10 -9.47
CA ALA A 380 -8.54 -10.86 -10.90
C ALA A 380 -7.16 -10.97 -11.57
N LYS A 381 -6.13 -10.36 -10.97
CA LYS A 381 -4.75 -10.46 -11.47
C LYS A 381 -4.24 -11.90 -11.51
N LEU A 382 -4.52 -12.68 -10.47
CA LEU A 382 -4.15 -14.09 -10.43
C LEU A 382 -4.97 -14.91 -11.43
N ALA A 383 -6.28 -14.70 -11.52
CA ALA A 383 -7.16 -15.38 -12.46
C ALA A 383 -6.76 -15.12 -13.92
N LYS A 384 -6.33 -13.89 -14.26
CA LYS A 384 -5.76 -13.56 -15.57
C LYS A 384 -4.52 -14.40 -15.87
N ALA A 385 -3.63 -14.57 -14.89
CA ALA A 385 -2.43 -15.40 -15.05
C ALA A 385 -2.77 -16.89 -15.29
N PHE A 386 -3.93 -17.37 -14.82
CA PHE A 386 -4.48 -18.69 -15.15
C PHE A 386 -5.25 -18.74 -16.49
N GLY A 387 -5.31 -17.63 -17.24
CA GLY A 387 -6.00 -17.55 -18.53
C GLY A 387 -7.53 -17.59 -18.42
N MET A 388 -8.10 -17.14 -17.30
CA MET A 388 -9.55 -17.05 -17.11
C MET A 388 -10.10 -15.77 -17.77
N LYS A 389 -11.39 -15.81 -18.14
CA LYS A 389 -12.16 -14.62 -18.53
C LYS A 389 -12.75 -13.98 -17.27
N ILE A 390 -12.62 -12.68 -17.11
CA ILE A 390 -12.94 -12.01 -15.85
C ILE A 390 -14.19 -11.13 -16.02
N LEU A 391 -15.23 -11.43 -15.26
CA LEU A 391 -16.40 -10.57 -15.07
C LEU A 391 -16.36 -9.96 -13.67
N VAL A 392 -16.73 -8.69 -13.56
CA VAL A 392 -16.69 -7.94 -12.31
C VAL A 392 -18.04 -7.30 -12.06
N CYS A 393 -18.57 -7.46 -10.85
CA CYS A 393 -19.69 -6.67 -10.34
C CYS A 393 -19.18 -5.80 -9.19
N GLU A 394 -19.27 -4.49 -9.36
CA GLU A 394 -18.83 -3.48 -8.39
C GLU A 394 -19.78 -2.28 -8.45
N LEU A 395 -20.08 -1.68 -7.29
CA LEU A 395 -20.96 -0.52 -7.20
C LEU A 395 -20.21 0.77 -7.55
N ASN A 396 -18.91 0.82 -7.22
CA ASN A 396 -18.06 1.98 -7.45
C ASN A 396 -17.46 2.00 -8.87
N SER A 397 -17.17 3.19 -9.38
CA SER A 397 -16.47 3.34 -10.66
C SER A 397 -15.07 2.71 -10.58
N ILE A 398 -14.74 1.86 -11.55
CA ILE A 398 -13.42 1.26 -11.69
C ILE A 398 -12.65 2.03 -12.76
N SER A 399 -11.37 2.29 -12.52
CA SER A 399 -10.50 2.91 -13.54
C SER A 399 -10.42 2.05 -14.80
N GLU A 400 -10.66 2.65 -15.96
CA GLU A 400 -10.54 1.98 -17.26
C GLU A 400 -9.16 1.36 -17.49
N HIS A 401 -8.10 1.99 -16.95
CA HIS A 401 -6.75 1.45 -17.04
C HIS A 401 -6.66 0.07 -16.38
N VAL A 402 -7.24 -0.08 -15.19
CA VAL A 402 -7.23 -1.34 -14.43
C VAL A 402 -8.03 -2.42 -15.17
N LEU A 403 -9.19 -2.05 -15.75
CA LEU A 403 -10.00 -2.99 -16.53
C LEU A 403 -9.27 -3.48 -17.79
N ARG A 404 -8.61 -2.58 -18.52
CA ARG A 404 -7.78 -2.93 -19.69
C ARG A 404 -6.58 -3.80 -19.31
N GLU A 405 -5.86 -3.44 -18.23
CA GLU A 405 -4.73 -4.22 -17.74
C GLU A 405 -5.14 -5.64 -17.36
N LEU A 406 -6.36 -5.82 -16.83
CA LEU A 406 -6.87 -7.12 -16.39
C LEU A 406 -7.69 -7.85 -17.45
N ASP A 407 -7.98 -7.24 -18.60
CA ASP A 407 -8.93 -7.76 -19.59
C ASP A 407 -10.27 -8.17 -18.92
N ALA A 408 -10.74 -7.30 -18.02
CA ALA A 408 -11.91 -7.53 -17.19
C ALA A 408 -13.11 -6.73 -17.70
N GLU A 409 -14.28 -7.36 -17.70
CA GLU A 409 -15.55 -6.75 -18.10
C GLU A 409 -16.40 -6.46 -16.87
N VAL A 410 -16.86 -5.21 -16.72
CA VAL A 410 -17.78 -4.84 -15.64
C VAL A 410 -19.21 -5.09 -16.11
N VAL A 411 -19.96 -5.87 -15.33
CA VAL A 411 -21.33 -6.28 -15.66
C VAL A 411 -22.23 -6.20 -14.42
N PRO A 412 -23.55 -6.03 -14.59
CA PRO A 412 -24.50 -6.18 -13.49
C PRO A 412 -24.44 -7.58 -12.87
N LEU A 413 -24.86 -7.70 -11.60
CA LEU A 413 -24.85 -8.97 -10.87
C LEU A 413 -25.57 -10.08 -11.65
N GLU A 414 -26.76 -9.81 -12.20
CA GLU A 414 -27.54 -10.79 -12.96
C GLU A 414 -26.75 -11.38 -14.15
N ASP A 415 -26.05 -10.54 -14.91
CA ASP A 415 -25.23 -10.99 -16.04
C ASP A 415 -24.01 -11.78 -15.57
N LEU A 416 -23.38 -11.37 -14.47
CA LEU A 416 -22.29 -12.10 -13.84
C LEU A 416 -22.74 -13.51 -13.45
N LEU A 417 -23.88 -13.64 -12.77
CA LEU A 417 -24.43 -14.93 -12.32
C LEU A 417 -24.67 -15.88 -13.50
N LYS A 418 -25.30 -15.40 -14.58
CA LYS A 418 -25.64 -16.20 -15.77
C LYS A 418 -24.41 -16.65 -16.57
N ARG A 419 -23.32 -15.88 -16.54
CA ARG A 419 -22.15 -16.09 -17.41
C ARG A 419 -20.96 -16.76 -16.71
N SER A 420 -20.91 -16.77 -15.39
CA SER A 420 -19.77 -17.28 -14.64
C SER A 420 -19.79 -18.80 -14.49
N ASP A 421 -18.62 -19.42 -14.65
CA ASP A 421 -18.39 -20.83 -14.28
C ASP A 421 -17.99 -20.95 -12.81
N ILE A 422 -17.29 -19.93 -12.30
CA ILE A 422 -16.92 -19.76 -10.89
C ILE A 422 -17.32 -18.37 -10.43
N ILE A 423 -17.96 -18.25 -9.28
CA ILE A 423 -18.31 -16.97 -8.65
C ILE A 423 -17.56 -16.84 -7.33
N THR A 424 -16.86 -15.73 -7.13
CA THR A 424 -16.14 -15.42 -5.88
C THR A 424 -16.60 -14.11 -5.26
N LEU A 425 -16.75 -14.09 -3.95
CA LEU A 425 -17.33 -12.98 -3.20
C LEU A 425 -16.27 -12.25 -2.37
N HIS A 426 -16.19 -10.93 -2.53
CA HIS A 426 -15.22 -10.04 -1.88
C HIS A 426 -15.85 -8.70 -1.45
N VAL A 427 -17.13 -8.72 -1.09
CA VAL A 427 -17.86 -7.56 -0.55
C VAL A 427 -17.88 -7.56 0.98
N PRO A 428 -17.97 -6.39 1.64
CA PRO A 428 -18.25 -6.34 3.07
C PRO A 428 -19.67 -6.85 3.37
N LEU A 429 -19.93 -7.25 4.62
CA LEU A 429 -21.29 -7.50 5.09
C LEU A 429 -21.95 -6.18 5.49
N THR A 430 -23.02 -5.83 4.78
CA THR A 430 -23.89 -4.67 5.03
C THR A 430 -25.34 -5.14 4.99
N GLN A 431 -26.29 -4.22 5.20
CA GLN A 431 -27.72 -4.56 5.05
C GLN A 431 -28.04 -4.98 3.60
N GLU A 432 -27.39 -4.36 2.62
CA GLU A 432 -27.58 -4.61 1.18
C GLU A 432 -26.93 -5.91 0.71
N THR A 433 -25.81 -6.31 1.34
CA THR A 433 -25.10 -7.55 0.95
C THR A 433 -25.51 -8.76 1.78
N TYR A 434 -26.28 -8.58 2.85
CA TYR A 434 -26.84 -9.67 3.64
C TYR A 434 -27.73 -10.57 2.78
N HIS A 435 -27.36 -11.85 2.66
CA HIS A 435 -28.04 -12.85 1.85
C HIS A 435 -28.25 -12.41 0.39
N MET A 436 -27.37 -11.55 -0.15
CA MET A 436 -27.47 -11.10 -1.54
C MET A 436 -27.35 -12.26 -2.54
N ILE A 437 -26.73 -13.37 -2.13
CA ILE A 437 -26.76 -14.64 -2.86
C ILE A 437 -27.77 -15.57 -2.17
N GLY A 438 -29.04 -15.43 -2.52
CA GLY A 438 -30.13 -16.28 -2.05
C GLY A 438 -30.55 -17.32 -3.08
N ARG A 439 -31.70 -17.96 -2.84
CA ARG A 439 -32.29 -18.95 -3.77
C ARG A 439 -32.50 -18.37 -5.17
N ARG A 440 -33.03 -17.16 -5.26
CA ARG A 440 -33.33 -16.48 -6.53
C ARG A 440 -32.06 -16.24 -7.36
N GLU A 441 -30.97 -15.84 -6.72
CA GLU A 441 -29.70 -15.57 -7.39
C GLU A 441 -29.03 -16.87 -7.81
N ILE A 442 -29.06 -17.89 -6.95
CA ILE A 442 -28.55 -19.23 -7.27
C ILE A 442 -29.28 -19.84 -8.47
N GLU A 443 -30.60 -19.68 -8.57
CA GLU A 443 -31.39 -20.19 -9.71
C GLU A 443 -30.97 -19.58 -11.05
N GLN A 444 -30.52 -18.31 -11.05
CA GLN A 444 -30.06 -17.60 -12.26
C GLN A 444 -28.65 -18.02 -12.70
N MET A 445 -27.88 -18.68 -11.84
CA MET A 445 -26.54 -19.13 -12.19
C MET A 445 -26.57 -20.24 -13.25
N LYS A 446 -25.44 -20.51 -13.88
CA LYS A 446 -25.29 -21.72 -14.71
C LYS A 446 -25.54 -22.98 -13.87
N ASP A 447 -26.08 -24.01 -14.51
CA ASP A 447 -26.11 -25.34 -13.91
C ASP A 447 -24.68 -25.87 -13.76
N GLY A 448 -24.32 -26.32 -12.56
CA GLY A 448 -22.98 -26.80 -12.25
C GLY A 448 -21.95 -25.69 -11.98
N VAL A 449 -22.39 -24.49 -11.63
CA VAL A 449 -21.52 -23.38 -11.20
C VAL A 449 -20.74 -23.73 -9.92
N TYR A 450 -19.58 -23.13 -9.73
CA TYR A 450 -18.81 -23.19 -8.48
C TYR A 450 -18.88 -21.85 -7.73
N ILE A 451 -19.01 -21.91 -6.40
CA ILE A 451 -19.06 -20.70 -5.54
C ILE A 451 -17.89 -20.70 -4.57
N VAL A 452 -17.23 -19.56 -4.41
CA VAL A 452 -16.15 -19.36 -3.43
C VAL A 452 -16.46 -18.17 -2.55
N ASN A 453 -16.41 -18.36 -1.23
CA ASN A 453 -16.62 -17.28 -0.27
C ASN A 453 -15.47 -17.20 0.74
N THR A 454 -14.70 -16.12 0.61
CA THR A 454 -13.64 -15.71 1.55
C THR A 454 -13.91 -14.32 2.15
N SER A 455 -15.17 -13.87 2.08
CA SER A 455 -15.62 -12.57 2.55
C SER A 455 -16.33 -12.67 3.91
N ARG A 456 -17.65 -12.86 3.94
CA ARG A 456 -18.47 -13.12 5.14
C ARG A 456 -19.51 -14.19 4.81
N GLY A 457 -19.80 -15.07 5.76
CA GLY A 457 -20.74 -16.17 5.53
C GLY A 457 -22.13 -15.70 5.18
N SER A 458 -22.67 -14.74 5.93
CA SER A 458 -24.01 -14.15 5.73
C SER A 458 -24.19 -13.35 4.45
N ILE A 459 -23.24 -13.35 3.51
CA ILE A 459 -23.46 -12.83 2.15
C ILE A 459 -24.23 -13.87 1.31
N ILE A 460 -24.07 -15.16 1.64
CA ILE A 460 -24.81 -16.26 1.03
C ILE A 460 -25.82 -16.76 2.06
N ASP A 461 -27.05 -17.03 1.61
CA ASP A 461 -27.99 -17.83 2.40
C ASP A 461 -27.52 -19.29 2.44
N GLU A 462 -26.96 -19.74 3.57
CA GLU A 462 -26.37 -21.08 3.71
C GLU A 462 -27.38 -22.20 3.44
N LYS A 463 -28.66 -21.99 3.75
CA LYS A 463 -29.71 -22.99 3.48
C LYS A 463 -29.97 -23.08 1.98
N ALA A 464 -30.04 -21.96 1.28
CA ALA A 464 -30.20 -21.95 -0.17
C ALA A 464 -28.99 -22.62 -0.85
N LEU A 465 -27.77 -22.32 -0.39
CA LEU A 465 -26.55 -22.95 -0.90
C LEU A 465 -26.53 -24.46 -0.64
N PHE A 466 -26.88 -24.91 0.56
CA PHE A 466 -26.92 -26.33 0.92
C PHE A 466 -27.86 -27.13 0.01
N GLU A 467 -29.08 -26.63 -0.23
CA GLU A 467 -30.03 -27.28 -1.13
C GLU A 467 -29.51 -27.31 -2.57
N ALA A 468 -28.93 -26.21 -3.06
CA ALA A 468 -28.38 -26.13 -4.41
C ALA A 468 -27.17 -27.06 -4.64
N LEU A 469 -26.34 -27.26 -3.60
CA LEU A 469 -25.24 -28.23 -3.64
C LEU A 469 -25.74 -29.67 -3.68
N LYS A 470 -26.85 -29.97 -2.99
CA LYS A 470 -27.48 -31.29 -3.00
C LYS A 470 -28.13 -31.63 -4.34
N THR A 471 -28.79 -30.67 -4.97
CA THR A 471 -29.43 -30.88 -6.28
C THR A 471 -28.43 -30.86 -7.44
N GLY A 472 -27.21 -30.39 -7.21
CA GLY A 472 -26.19 -30.22 -8.25
C GLY A 472 -26.34 -28.94 -9.06
N LYS A 473 -27.30 -28.06 -8.71
CA LYS A 473 -27.39 -26.71 -9.29
C LYS A 473 -26.06 -25.96 -9.11
N VAL A 474 -25.48 -26.06 -7.91
CA VAL A 474 -24.10 -25.68 -7.61
C VAL A 474 -23.28 -26.95 -7.58
N ALA A 475 -22.31 -27.09 -8.50
CA ALA A 475 -21.49 -28.30 -8.59
C ALA A 475 -20.58 -28.47 -7.37
N GLY A 476 -20.11 -27.36 -6.79
CA GLY A 476 -19.33 -27.37 -5.56
C GLY A 476 -19.11 -25.96 -5.00
N ALA A 477 -18.75 -25.89 -3.73
CA ALA A 477 -18.47 -24.61 -3.06
C ALA A 477 -17.21 -24.67 -2.20
N ALA A 478 -16.49 -23.56 -2.11
CA ALA A 478 -15.39 -23.39 -1.17
C ALA A 478 -15.66 -22.25 -0.20
N LEU A 479 -15.68 -22.55 1.09
CA LEU A 479 -16.10 -21.63 2.15
C LEU A 479 -14.99 -21.50 3.19
N ASP A 480 -14.47 -20.29 3.35
CA ASP A 480 -13.59 -19.93 4.48
C ASP A 480 -14.37 -19.28 5.63
N VAL A 481 -15.60 -18.85 5.38
CA VAL A 481 -16.43 -18.05 6.30
C VAL A 481 -17.84 -18.64 6.38
N TYR A 482 -18.49 -18.45 7.53
CA TYR A 482 -19.79 -19.08 7.85
C TYR A 482 -20.76 -18.05 8.46
N GLU A 483 -22.07 -18.25 8.31
CA GLU A 483 -23.09 -17.35 8.87
C GLU A 483 -22.93 -17.22 10.39
N LYS A 484 -22.58 -18.35 11.03
CA LYS A 484 -22.23 -18.41 12.44
C LYS A 484 -20.83 -18.96 12.60
N GLU A 485 -19.98 -18.22 13.30
CA GLU A 485 -18.59 -18.60 13.53
C GLU A 485 -18.24 -18.65 15.03
N PRO A 486 -17.73 -19.80 15.53
CA PRO A 486 -17.66 -21.10 14.87
C PRO A 486 -19.06 -21.67 14.54
N PRO A 487 -19.21 -22.50 13.48
CA PRO A 487 -20.49 -23.06 13.12
C PRO A 487 -20.99 -24.04 14.19
N ASN A 488 -22.28 -23.97 14.49
CA ASN A 488 -22.95 -24.91 15.37
C ASN A 488 -23.31 -26.23 14.68
N ASP A 489 -23.39 -26.18 13.35
CA ASP A 489 -23.72 -27.30 12.48
C ASP A 489 -22.75 -27.30 11.30
N PHE A 490 -22.28 -28.49 10.94
CA PHE A 490 -21.33 -28.72 9.88
C PHE A 490 -21.97 -29.42 8.67
N LEU A 491 -23.32 -29.39 8.53
CA LEU A 491 -24.03 -30.04 7.42
C LEU A 491 -23.44 -29.69 6.05
N ILE A 492 -23.21 -28.40 5.76
CA ILE A 492 -22.63 -27.96 4.48
C ILE A 492 -21.17 -28.42 4.33
N ALA A 493 -20.38 -28.34 5.41
CA ALA A 493 -18.99 -28.77 5.45
C ALA A 493 -18.80 -30.29 5.27
N LYS A 494 -19.86 -31.08 5.53
CA LYS A 494 -19.86 -32.54 5.34
C LYS A 494 -20.19 -32.97 3.91
N LEU A 495 -20.64 -32.06 3.05
CA LEU A 495 -20.93 -32.39 1.66
C LEU A 495 -19.63 -32.68 0.89
N PRO A 496 -19.59 -33.74 0.06
CA PRO A 496 -18.37 -34.17 -0.63
C PRO A 496 -17.88 -33.18 -1.69
N ASN A 497 -18.75 -32.31 -2.18
CA ASN A 497 -18.47 -31.25 -3.14
C ASN A 497 -18.19 -29.90 -2.49
N VAL A 498 -17.91 -29.87 -1.18
CA VAL A 498 -17.58 -28.64 -0.44
C VAL A 498 -16.15 -28.71 0.10
N VAL A 499 -15.41 -27.62 -0.07
CA VAL A 499 -14.09 -27.41 0.54
C VAL A 499 -14.23 -26.33 1.61
N CYS A 500 -13.85 -26.65 2.84
CA CYS A 500 -14.05 -25.77 3.98
C CYS A 500 -12.71 -25.45 4.68
N THR A 501 -12.56 -24.20 5.09
CA THR A 501 -11.45 -23.75 5.94
C THR A 501 -11.98 -22.88 7.09
N PRO A 502 -11.35 -22.91 8.28
CA PRO A 502 -11.90 -22.27 9.48
C PRO A 502 -11.49 -20.79 9.59
N HIS A 503 -11.91 -19.95 8.65
CA HIS A 503 -11.64 -18.50 8.60
C HIS A 503 -10.15 -18.17 8.70
N ILE A 504 -9.38 -18.73 7.77
CA ILE A 504 -7.92 -18.60 7.71
C ILE A 504 -7.42 -17.66 6.62
N GLY A 505 -8.30 -16.97 5.88
CA GLY A 505 -7.92 -16.07 4.79
C GLY A 505 -6.84 -15.04 5.13
N ALA A 506 -6.84 -14.55 6.37
CA ALA A 506 -5.82 -13.62 6.86
C ALA A 506 -4.71 -14.27 7.72
N GLN A 507 -4.74 -15.60 7.92
CA GLN A 507 -3.86 -16.31 8.86
C GLN A 507 -2.54 -16.73 8.20
N THR A 508 -1.78 -15.75 7.70
CA THR A 508 -0.39 -15.95 7.24
C THR A 508 0.58 -15.14 8.10
N LYS A 509 1.82 -15.59 8.20
CA LYS A 509 2.85 -14.88 9.00
C LYS A 509 3.02 -13.44 8.55
N GLU A 510 3.01 -13.25 7.23
CA GLU A 510 3.11 -11.96 6.57
C GLU A 510 1.90 -11.09 6.95
N ALA A 511 0.68 -11.54 6.71
CA ALA A 511 -0.52 -10.74 6.99
C ALA A 511 -0.63 -10.36 8.47
N GLN A 512 -0.29 -11.28 9.38
CA GLN A 512 -0.29 -11.01 10.83
C GLN A 512 0.73 -9.95 11.22
N LYS A 513 1.95 -10.05 10.70
CA LYS A 513 3.01 -9.05 10.91
C LYS A 513 2.60 -7.68 10.36
N TYR A 514 2.16 -7.62 9.10
CA TYR A 514 1.74 -6.37 8.46
C TYR A 514 0.54 -5.73 9.19
N ALA A 515 -0.44 -6.52 9.63
CA ALA A 515 -1.59 -6.00 10.38
C ALA A 515 -1.16 -5.39 11.72
N SER A 516 -0.25 -6.06 12.46
CA SER A 516 0.30 -5.54 13.71
C SER A 516 1.03 -4.20 13.51
N ILE A 517 1.89 -4.12 12.49
CA ILE A 517 2.66 -2.92 12.16
C ILE A 517 1.74 -1.76 11.76
N ILE A 518 0.80 -1.99 10.84
CA ILE A 518 -0.11 -0.94 10.37
C ILE A 518 -1.03 -0.46 11.49
N ALA A 519 -1.52 -1.37 12.35
CA ALA A 519 -2.34 -0.99 13.50
C ALA A 519 -1.55 -0.07 14.45
N ALA A 520 -0.32 -0.45 14.79
CA ALA A 520 0.56 0.39 15.60
C ALA A 520 0.80 1.77 14.97
N GLN A 521 1.13 1.82 13.67
CA GLN A 521 1.35 3.07 12.95
C GLN A 521 0.11 3.97 12.95
N LYS A 522 -1.09 3.42 12.72
CA LYS A 522 -2.35 4.18 12.77
C LYS A 522 -2.62 4.73 14.18
N ILE A 523 -2.42 3.94 15.23
CA ILE A 523 -2.55 4.39 16.63
C ILE A 523 -1.60 5.56 16.90
N ILE A 524 -0.31 5.39 16.57
CA ILE A 524 0.73 6.41 16.78
C ILE A 524 0.37 7.70 16.04
N SER A 525 -0.02 7.60 14.77
CA SER A 525 -0.40 8.76 13.96
C SER A 525 -1.61 9.50 14.52
N ILE A 526 -2.68 8.79 14.90
CA ILE A 526 -3.90 9.42 15.43
C ILE A 526 -3.61 10.15 16.74
N ILE A 527 -2.82 9.55 17.63
CA ILE A 527 -2.52 10.15 18.93
C ILE A 527 -1.60 11.36 18.77
N ARG A 528 -0.64 11.31 17.85
CA ARG A 528 0.20 12.48 17.51
C ARG A 528 -0.65 13.64 17.00
N HIS A 529 -1.56 13.40 16.05
CA HIS A 529 -2.46 14.44 15.53
C HIS A 529 -3.46 14.96 16.56
N SER A 530 -3.94 14.13 17.49
CA SER A 530 -4.86 14.56 18.54
C SER A 530 -4.19 15.43 19.61
N ILE A 531 -2.86 15.33 19.75
CA ILE A 531 -2.06 16.22 20.60
C ILE A 531 -1.84 17.56 19.88
N GLU A 532 -1.61 17.53 18.57
CA GLU A 532 -1.47 18.72 17.72
C GLU A 532 -2.74 19.57 17.66
N SER A 533 -3.94 18.94 17.58
CA SER A 533 -5.23 19.66 17.49
C SER A 533 -5.70 20.34 18.77
N THR A 534 -4.99 20.15 19.90
CA THR A 534 -5.20 20.96 21.12
C THR A 534 -4.44 22.29 21.12
N CYS A 535 -3.64 22.56 20.08
CA CYS A 535 -3.24 23.90 19.68
C CYS A 535 -4.16 24.34 18.52
N ASP A 536 -4.90 25.45 18.73
CA ASP A 536 -5.89 26.01 17.83
C ASP A 536 -5.52 25.96 16.35
N PHE A 537 -6.10 25.03 15.59
CA PHE A 537 -6.40 25.20 14.17
C PHE A 537 -7.69 24.43 13.83
N ARG A 538 -8.79 25.18 13.73
CA ARG A 538 -10.02 24.71 13.10
C ARG A 538 -9.74 24.50 11.61
N CYS A 539 -9.78 23.25 11.15
CA CYS A 539 -9.90 22.95 9.72
C CYS A 539 -11.38 22.66 9.43
N GLN A 540 -12.07 23.67 8.90
CA GLN A 540 -13.34 23.50 8.20
C GLN A 540 -13.02 22.97 6.81
N GLU A 541 -13.31 21.70 6.53
CA GLU A 541 -13.60 21.14 5.19
C GLU A 541 -13.62 19.59 5.23
N CYS A 542 -14.54 19.02 6.01
CA CYS A 542 -14.90 17.59 5.90
C CYS A 542 -16.43 17.40 5.92
N ASP A 543 -17.15 18.36 5.33
CA ASP A 543 -18.53 18.16 4.88
C ASP A 543 -18.54 18.30 3.35
N LYS A 544 -18.98 17.22 2.69
CA LYS A 544 -19.11 17.00 1.23
C LYS A 544 -17.89 16.36 0.57
N PHE A 545 -17.90 15.03 0.44
CA PHE A 545 -18.26 14.32 -0.79
C PHE A 545 -18.46 12.83 -0.50
#